data_AF-A0A8S3TIB9-F1
#
_entry.id   AF-A0A8S3TIB9-F1
#
_cell.length_a   1.000
_cell.length_b   1.000
_cell.length_c   1.000
_cell.angle_alpha   90.00
_cell.angle_beta   90.00
_cell.angle_gamma   90.00
#
_symmetry.space_group_name_H-M   'P 1'
#
loop_
_entity.id
_entity.type
_entity.pdbx_description
1 polymer ?
#
loop_
_entity_poly.entity_id
_entity_poly.type
_entity_poly.pdbx_seq_one_letter_code
_entity_poly.pdbx_strand_id
1 'polypeptide(L)'
;MTRFHGKTTIPEHIWTKPDQLIQTDASLSGIGGIFYNSCITEYFHCDIHTSWSGHHISVYELLAVLISFKVWGKKLQNKRIVLQCDNSSSVSLLNTGRCRDKIMLSIVRNIWLICAEYNIQIKAIHIQGINNRAADILSRWTSLENPYAKLSTALDASI
;
A
#
# COMPACT_ATOMS: atom_id res chain seq x y z
N MET A 1 -1.89 23.19 -7.48
CA MET A 1 -2.41 22.67 -6.19
C MET A 1 -3.89 23.01 -6.09
N THR A 2 -4.78 22.04 -6.34
CA THR A 2 -6.23 22.23 -6.18
C THR A 2 -6.62 21.95 -4.73
N ARG A 3 -7.02 23.02 -4.05
CA ARG A 3 -7.47 23.07 -2.65
C ARG A 3 -8.76 22.24 -2.48
N PHE A 4 -8.85 21.43 -1.43
CA PHE A 4 -10.10 20.77 -1.05
C PHE A 4 -11.12 21.82 -0.58
N HIS A 5 -12.30 21.87 -1.19
CA HIS A 5 -13.31 22.93 -0.96
C HIS A 5 -14.42 22.54 0.03
N GLY A 6 -14.26 21.45 0.80
CA GLY A 6 -15.24 21.04 1.81
C GLY A 6 -16.57 20.50 1.23
N LYS A 7 -16.60 20.12 -0.05
CA LYS A 7 -17.73 19.42 -0.68
C LYS A 7 -17.31 17.99 -1.00
N THR A 8 -17.99 17.04 -0.38
CA THR A 8 -17.87 15.60 -0.67
C THR A 8 -19.24 15.12 -1.13
N THR A 9 -19.32 14.57 -2.34
CA THR A 9 -20.52 13.86 -2.77
C THR A 9 -20.68 12.60 -1.92
N ILE A 10 -21.89 12.32 -1.42
CA ILE A 10 -22.16 11.11 -0.64
C ILE A 10 -21.88 9.92 -1.56
N PRO A 11 -20.87 9.08 -1.25
CA PRO A 11 -20.59 7.89 -2.06
C PRO A 11 -21.79 6.96 -2.07
N GLU A 12 -22.12 6.40 -3.23
CA GLU A 12 -22.98 5.22 -3.27
C GLU A 12 -22.33 4.10 -2.43
N HIS A 13 -23.04 3.69 -1.38
CA HIS A 13 -22.52 2.77 -0.36
C HIS A 13 -22.36 1.32 -0.87
N ILE A 14 -22.81 1.04 -2.10
CA ILE A 14 -22.82 -0.28 -2.73
C ILE A 14 -21.89 -0.27 -3.94
N TRP A 15 -20.85 -1.10 -3.90
CA TRP A 15 -19.94 -1.32 -5.02
C TRP A 15 -20.48 -2.42 -5.93
N THR A 16 -20.76 -2.12 -7.19
CA THR A 16 -21.09 -3.16 -8.19
C THR A 16 -19.82 -3.82 -8.74
N LYS A 17 -18.72 -3.06 -8.85
CA LYS A 17 -17.38 -3.53 -9.19
C LYS A 17 -16.30 -2.56 -8.69
N PRO A 18 -15.07 -3.02 -8.40
CA PRO A 18 -13.95 -2.12 -8.18
C PRO A 18 -13.47 -1.51 -9.49
N ASP A 19 -12.90 -0.31 -9.42
CA ASP A 19 -12.23 0.30 -10.56
C ASP A 19 -10.85 -0.33 -10.78
N GLN A 20 -10.12 -0.58 -9.68
CA GLN A 20 -8.77 -1.16 -9.73
C GLN A 20 -8.47 -2.03 -8.50
N LEU A 21 -7.44 -2.86 -8.65
CA LEU A 21 -6.98 -3.81 -7.66
C LEU A 21 -5.53 -3.53 -7.29
N ILE A 22 -5.22 -3.54 -6.00
CA ILE A 22 -3.86 -3.51 -5.48
C ILE A 22 -3.66 -4.74 -4.59
N GLN A 23 -2.54 -5.42 -4.78
CA GLN A 23 -2.05 -6.41 -3.84
C GLN A 23 -0.76 -5.88 -3.21
N THR A 24 -0.62 -6.09 -1.91
CA THR A 24 0.58 -5.72 -1.18
C THR A 24 1.01 -6.87 -0.31
N ASP A 25 2.31 -6.93 -0.07
CA ASP A 25 2.89 -7.84 0.90
C ASP A 25 4.14 -7.23 1.54
N ALA A 26 4.47 -7.71 2.73
CA ALA A 26 5.72 -7.37 3.38
C ALA A 26 6.33 -8.62 4.01
N SER A 27 7.64 -8.71 3.90
CA SER A 27 8.47 -9.72 4.56
C SER A 27 9.42 -9.04 5.54
N LEU A 28 10.26 -9.82 6.21
CA LEU A 28 11.34 -9.26 7.04
C LEU A 28 12.47 -8.64 6.20
N SER A 29 12.57 -8.98 4.91
CA SER A 29 13.61 -8.47 4.01
C SER A 29 13.17 -7.25 3.22
N GLY A 30 11.88 -7.11 2.93
CA GLY A 30 11.41 -6.09 2.00
C GLY A 30 9.91 -5.94 1.94
N ILE A 31 9.48 -4.96 1.18
CA ILE A 31 8.08 -4.59 0.97
C ILE A 31 7.79 -4.58 -0.53
N GLY A 32 6.68 -5.20 -0.92
CA GLY A 32 6.27 -5.33 -2.30
C GLY A 32 4.82 -4.89 -2.53
N GLY A 33 4.56 -4.39 -3.72
CA GLY A 33 3.19 -4.09 -4.14
C GLY A 33 3.03 -4.21 -5.65
N ILE A 34 1.85 -4.64 -6.06
CA ILE A 34 1.45 -4.73 -7.46
C ILE A 34 0.09 -4.05 -7.67
N PHE A 35 0.01 -3.26 -8.73
CA PHE A 35 -1.14 -2.48 -9.11
C PHE A 35 -1.65 -2.93 -10.48
N TYR A 36 -2.85 -3.48 -10.49
CA TYR A 36 -3.52 -3.92 -11.71
C TYR A 36 -4.35 -2.77 -12.27
N ASN A 37 -3.77 -2.07 -13.24
CA ASN A 37 -4.48 -1.07 -14.04
C ASN A 37 -4.94 -1.72 -15.35
N SER A 38 -6.03 -1.20 -15.94
CA SER A 38 -6.68 -1.76 -17.14
C SER A 38 -5.77 -1.83 -18.37
N CYS A 39 -4.68 -1.06 -18.40
CA CYS A 39 -3.74 -1.02 -19.52
C CYS A 39 -2.40 -1.69 -19.22
N ILE A 40 -1.85 -1.50 -18.00
CA ILE A 40 -0.49 -1.90 -17.64
C ILE A 40 -0.50 -2.35 -16.18
N THR A 41 0.21 -3.43 -15.86
CA THR A 41 0.47 -3.81 -14.47
C THR A 41 1.74 -3.12 -13.99
N GLU A 42 1.64 -2.37 -12.90
CA GLU A 42 2.78 -1.68 -12.28
C GLU A 42 3.15 -2.38 -10.97
N TYR A 43 4.43 -2.32 -10.59
CA TYR A 43 4.90 -2.90 -9.34
C TYR A 43 5.97 -2.04 -8.70
N PHE A 44 6.17 -2.22 -7.39
CA PHE A 44 7.31 -1.69 -6.67
C PHE A 44 7.86 -2.75 -5.71
N HIS A 45 9.14 -2.59 -5.41
CA HIS A 45 9.84 -3.28 -4.34
C HIS A 45 10.70 -2.24 -3.60
N CYS A 46 10.78 -2.35 -2.28
CA CYS A 46 11.74 -1.58 -1.50
C CYS A 46 12.24 -2.37 -0.28
N ASP A 47 13.52 -2.20 0.04
CA ASP A 47 14.13 -2.73 1.24
C ASP A 47 13.57 -2.03 2.50
N ILE A 48 13.49 -2.75 3.61
CA ILE A 48 13.09 -2.16 4.90
C ILE A 48 14.25 -1.36 5.47
N HIS A 49 14.06 -0.05 5.59
CA HIS A 49 15.06 0.83 6.19
C HIS A 49 15.32 0.45 7.66
N THR A 50 16.58 0.54 8.10
CA THR A 50 17.01 0.12 9.44
C THR A 50 16.27 0.82 10.59
N SER A 51 15.80 2.05 10.37
CA SER A 51 14.97 2.80 11.33
C SER A 51 13.62 2.14 11.64
N TRP A 52 13.15 1.25 10.78
CA TRP A 52 11.92 0.49 10.96
C TRP A 52 12.18 -0.92 11.48
N SER A 53 13.42 -1.29 11.81
CA SER A 53 13.76 -2.62 12.32
C SER A 53 13.09 -2.90 13.68
N GLY A 54 12.73 -4.17 13.92
CA GLY A 54 12.19 -4.64 15.20
C GLY A 54 10.68 -4.43 15.40
N HIS A 55 9.95 -3.96 14.39
CA HIS A 55 8.49 -3.90 14.43
C HIS A 55 7.85 -5.26 14.07
N HIS A 56 6.61 -5.46 14.52
CA HIS A 56 5.83 -6.64 14.17
C HIS A 56 5.52 -6.65 12.66
N ILE A 57 5.44 -7.84 12.06
CA ILE A 57 5.20 -8.00 10.61
C ILE A 57 3.97 -7.24 10.11
N SER A 58 2.92 -7.16 10.92
CA SER A 58 1.70 -6.40 10.62
C SER A 58 1.91 -4.90 10.43
N VAL A 59 2.96 -4.33 11.03
CA VAL A 59 3.34 -2.93 10.78
C VAL A 59 3.91 -2.80 9.37
N TYR A 60 4.75 -3.73 8.94
CA TYR A 60 5.34 -3.71 7.60
C TYR A 60 4.30 -3.94 6.50
N GLU A 61 3.35 -4.86 6.69
CA GLU A 61 2.27 -5.09 5.72
C GLU A 61 1.39 -3.84 5.57
N LEU A 62 1.10 -3.15 6.67
CA LEU A 62 0.34 -1.90 6.63
C LEU A 62 1.16 -0.75 6.02
N LEU A 63 2.47 -0.76 6.24
CA LEU A 63 3.40 0.16 5.58
C LEU A 63 3.46 -0.10 4.07
N ALA A 64 3.36 -1.36 3.63
CA ALA A 64 3.24 -1.73 2.21
C ALA A 64 2.03 -1.06 1.56
N VAL A 65 0.89 -1.09 2.25
CA VAL A 65 -0.30 -0.35 1.83
C VAL A 65 0.00 1.14 1.77
N LEU A 66 0.57 1.76 2.80
CA LEU A 66 0.89 3.20 2.75
C LEU A 66 1.80 3.56 1.57
N ILE A 67 2.85 2.77 1.31
CA ILE A 67 3.77 2.99 0.19
C ILE A 67 3.02 2.90 -1.14
N SER A 68 2.14 1.90 -1.32
CA SER A 68 1.32 1.77 -2.53
C SER A 68 0.49 3.03 -2.81
N PHE A 69 -0.10 3.64 -1.78
CA PHE A 69 -0.85 4.89 -1.92
C PHE A 69 0.03 6.11 -2.16
N LYS A 70 1.26 6.15 -1.63
CA LYS A 70 2.21 7.22 -1.94
C LYS A 70 2.71 7.14 -3.39
N VAL A 71 2.98 5.93 -3.89
CA VAL A 71 3.47 5.70 -5.26
C VAL A 71 2.34 5.94 -6.29
N TRP A 72 1.14 5.43 -6.02
CA TRP A 72 0.05 5.43 -7.00
C TRP A 72 -1.07 6.42 -6.71
N GLY A 73 -1.07 7.15 -5.60
CA GLY A 73 -2.20 7.99 -5.14
C GLY A 73 -2.80 8.87 -6.23
N LYS A 74 -1.97 9.57 -7.01
CA LYS A 74 -2.41 10.39 -8.15
C LYS A 74 -3.08 9.58 -9.26
N LYS A 75 -2.64 8.34 -9.52
CA LYS A 75 -3.24 7.42 -10.51
C LYS A 75 -4.53 6.78 -10.00
N LEU A 76 -4.69 6.67 -8.68
CA LEU A 76 -5.87 6.15 -8.00
C LEU A 76 -6.96 7.23 -7.81
N GLN A 77 -6.69 8.48 -8.20
CA GLN A 77 -7.58 9.61 -7.97
C GLN A 77 -8.99 9.35 -8.51
N ASN A 78 -10.01 9.62 -7.68
CA ASN A 78 -11.43 9.41 -7.95
C ASN A 78 -11.84 7.96 -8.23
N LYS A 79 -11.08 6.96 -7.76
CA LYS A 79 -11.36 5.54 -8.00
C LYS A 79 -11.73 4.78 -6.72
N ARG A 80 -12.42 3.66 -6.92
CA ARG A 80 -12.74 2.63 -5.92
C ARG A 80 -11.72 1.50 -6.03
N ILE A 81 -10.94 1.34 -4.97
CA ILE A 81 -9.80 0.43 -4.92
C ILE A 81 -10.09 -0.73 -3.98
N VAL A 82 -9.96 -1.95 -4.49
CA VAL A 82 -9.88 -3.13 -3.64
C VAL A 82 -8.42 -3.35 -3.27
N LEU A 83 -8.16 -3.37 -1.97
CA LEU A 83 -6.87 -3.74 -1.41
C LEU A 83 -6.94 -5.20 -0.99
N GLN A 84 -6.06 -6.02 -1.55
CA GLN A 84 -5.90 -7.40 -1.14
C GLN A 84 -4.65 -7.51 -0.26
N CYS A 85 -4.86 -8.03 0.95
CA CYS A 85 -3.80 -8.31 1.89
C CYS A 85 -4.01 -9.72 2.46
N ASP A 86 -2.94 -10.37 2.87
CA ASP A 86 -2.95 -11.69 3.52
C ASP A 86 -2.98 -11.61 5.05
N ASN A 87 -2.91 -10.40 5.63
CA ASN A 87 -3.14 -10.20 7.06
C ASN A 87 -4.53 -9.64 7.37
N SER A 88 -5.31 -10.47 8.06
CA SER A 88 -6.64 -10.12 8.58
C SER A 88 -6.66 -8.91 9.51
N SER A 89 -5.59 -8.66 10.28
CA SER A 89 -5.47 -7.50 11.18
C SER A 89 -5.36 -6.20 10.39
N SER A 90 -4.54 -6.18 9.34
CA SER A 90 -4.41 -5.05 8.43
C SER A 90 -5.73 -4.77 7.71
N VAL A 91 -6.41 -5.83 7.24
CA VAL A 91 -7.74 -5.72 6.61
C VAL A 91 -8.79 -5.14 7.56
N SER A 92 -8.87 -5.66 8.77
CA SER A 92 -9.79 -5.17 9.81
C SER A 92 -9.52 -3.71 10.13
N LEU A 93 -8.25 -3.34 10.30
CA LEU A 93 -7.86 -1.96 10.60
C LEU A 93 -8.17 -1.00 9.46
N LEU A 94 -7.92 -1.39 8.21
CA LEU A 94 -8.24 -0.58 7.03
C LEU A 94 -9.75 -0.39 6.86
N ASN A 95 -10.57 -1.39 7.19
CA ASN A 95 -12.02 -1.29 7.05
C ASN A 95 -12.69 -0.56 8.23
N THR A 96 -12.17 -0.70 9.44
CA THR A 96 -12.81 -0.16 10.67
C THR A 96 -12.17 1.13 11.17
N GLY A 97 -10.91 1.40 10.82
CA GLY A 97 -10.11 2.49 11.36
C GLY A 97 -9.73 2.33 12.84
N ARG A 98 -9.93 1.16 13.45
CA ARG A 98 -9.74 0.93 14.89
C ARG A 98 -8.61 -0.05 15.17
N CYS A 99 -7.62 0.38 15.96
CA CYS A 99 -6.54 -0.45 16.49
C CYS A 99 -6.10 0.11 17.86
N ARG A 100 -5.43 -0.70 18.67
CA ARG A 100 -4.78 -0.26 19.92
C ARG A 100 -3.36 0.26 19.70
N ASP A 101 -2.70 -0.22 18.65
CA ASP A 101 -1.33 0.13 18.32
C ASP A 101 -1.25 1.55 17.71
N LYS A 102 -0.46 2.42 18.35
CA LYS A 102 -0.32 3.84 17.94
C LYS A 102 0.40 3.99 16.59
N ILE A 103 1.35 3.12 16.28
CA ILE A 103 2.12 3.15 15.03
C ILE A 103 1.19 2.77 13.88
N MET A 104 0.46 1.66 14.03
CA MET A 104 -0.51 1.24 13.01
C MET A 104 -1.60 2.29 12.76
N LEU A 105 -2.10 2.93 13.83
CA LEU A 105 -3.05 4.04 13.70
C LEU A 105 -2.44 5.25 12.97
N SER A 106 -1.17 5.56 13.21
CA SER A 106 -0.46 6.64 12.50
C SER A 106 -0.36 6.34 11.00
N ILE A 107 0.00 5.11 10.63
CA ILE A 107 0.10 4.68 9.24
C ILE A 107 -1.27 4.78 8.55
N VAL A 108 -2.32 4.25 9.19
CA VAL A 108 -3.69 4.29 8.64
C VAL A 108 -4.21 5.71 8.50
N ARG A 109 -3.90 6.62 9.42
CA ARG A 109 -4.24 8.04 9.27
C ARG A 109 -3.61 8.65 8.03
N ASN A 110 -2.34 8.32 7.73
CA ASN A 110 -1.69 8.78 6.51
C ASN A 110 -2.36 8.21 5.25
N ILE A 111 -2.76 6.92 5.28
CA ILE A 111 -3.51 6.31 4.17
C ILE A 111 -4.83 7.06 3.94
N TRP A 112 -5.59 7.31 5.01
CA TRP A 112 -6.86 8.05 4.91
C TRP A 112 -6.69 9.49 4.44
N LEU A 113 -5.60 10.15 4.83
CA LEU A 113 -5.28 11.49 4.36
C LEU A 113 -5.07 11.50 2.83
N ILE A 114 -4.30 10.54 2.31
CA ILE A 114 -4.09 10.37 0.86
C ILE A 114 -5.43 10.05 0.17
N CYS A 115 -6.25 9.18 0.76
CA CYS A 115 -7.57 8.87 0.21
C CYS A 115 -8.48 10.10 0.17
N ALA A 116 -8.46 10.94 1.21
CA ALA A 116 -9.24 12.17 1.25
C ALA A 116 -8.72 13.20 0.23
N GLU A 117 -7.41 13.35 0.08
CA GLU A 117 -6.78 14.27 -0.87
C GLU A 117 -7.13 13.92 -2.33
N TYR A 118 -7.06 12.64 -2.67
CA TYR A 118 -7.31 12.16 -4.03
C TYR A 118 -8.73 11.62 -4.27
N ASN A 119 -9.63 11.78 -3.29
CA ASN A 119 -11.00 11.26 -3.35
C ASN A 119 -11.05 9.76 -3.72
N ILE A 120 -10.21 8.96 -3.06
CA ILE A 120 -10.10 7.51 -3.25
C ILE A 120 -11.01 6.81 -2.25
N GLN A 121 -11.74 5.81 -2.72
CA GLN A 121 -12.52 4.92 -1.86
C GLN A 121 -11.82 3.57 -1.78
N ILE A 122 -11.64 3.06 -0.57
CA ILE A 122 -10.89 1.81 -0.34
C ILE A 122 -11.75 0.77 0.35
N LYS A 123 -11.52 -0.49 0.00
CA LYS A 123 -12.05 -1.66 0.71
C LYS A 123 -10.96 -2.70 0.77
N ALA A 124 -10.58 -3.08 1.98
CA ALA A 124 -9.63 -4.14 2.18
C ALA A 124 -10.34 -5.49 2.21
N ILE A 125 -9.78 -6.48 1.54
CA ILE A 125 -10.23 -7.87 1.58
C ILE A 125 -9.04 -8.77 1.91
N HIS A 126 -9.31 -9.75 2.76
CA HIS A 126 -8.33 -10.77 3.09
C HIS A 126 -8.27 -11.82 1.98
N ILE A 127 -7.06 -12.14 1.52
CA ILE A 127 -6.80 -13.23 0.58
C ILE A 127 -5.84 -14.24 1.19
N GLN A 128 -5.93 -15.50 0.76
CA GLN A 128 -4.93 -16.49 1.16
C GLN A 128 -3.59 -16.19 0.48
N GLY A 129 -2.47 -16.45 1.17
CA GLY A 129 -1.13 -16.16 0.63
C GLY A 129 -0.84 -16.80 -0.73
N ILE A 130 -1.44 -17.96 -1.04
CA ILE A 130 -1.37 -18.61 -2.37
C ILE A 130 -1.85 -17.68 -3.49
N ASN A 131 -2.86 -16.85 -3.21
CA ASN A 131 -3.42 -15.88 -4.16
C ASN A 131 -2.65 -14.54 -4.14
N ASN A 132 -1.72 -14.35 -3.20
CA ASN A 132 -0.88 -13.14 -3.05
C ASN A 132 0.54 -13.34 -3.60
N ARG A 133 0.77 -14.37 -4.42
CA ARG A 133 2.11 -14.81 -4.84
C ARG A 133 2.94 -13.72 -5.52
N ALA A 134 2.31 -12.84 -6.31
CA ALA A 134 3.03 -11.75 -6.98
C ALA A 134 3.61 -10.76 -5.96
N ALA A 135 2.83 -10.36 -4.97
CA ALA A 135 3.28 -9.46 -3.92
C ALA A 135 4.32 -10.12 -3.00
N ASP A 136 4.16 -11.41 -2.67
CA ASP A 136 5.13 -12.17 -1.87
C ASP A 136 6.50 -12.31 -2.55
N ILE A 137 6.53 -12.51 -3.88
CA ILE A 137 7.79 -12.49 -4.62
C ILE A 137 8.45 -11.10 -4.55
N LEU A 138 7.66 -10.03 -4.69
CA LEU A 138 8.18 -8.66 -4.64
C LEU A 138 8.66 -8.25 -3.24
N SER A 139 8.00 -8.74 -2.17
CA SER A 139 8.38 -8.45 -0.79
C SER A 139 9.66 -9.20 -0.37
N ARG A 140 9.96 -10.34 -1.01
CA ARG A 140 11.17 -11.15 -0.78
C ARG A 140 12.28 -10.88 -1.78
N TRP A 141 12.04 -10.04 -2.77
CA TRP A 141 13.06 -9.66 -3.74
C TRP A 141 14.24 -9.06 -2.98
N THR A 142 15.44 -9.61 -3.16
CA THR A 142 16.64 -9.08 -2.50
C THR A 142 17.47 -8.31 -3.52
N SER A 143 17.87 -7.08 -3.21
CA SER A 143 18.74 -6.24 -4.06
C SER A 143 20.06 -6.93 -4.49
N LEU A 144 20.52 -7.96 -3.77
CA LEU A 144 21.70 -8.77 -4.13
C LEU A 144 21.50 -9.66 -5.36
N GLU A 145 20.27 -9.98 -5.74
CA GLU A 145 19.95 -10.69 -6.99
C GLU A 145 19.81 -9.73 -8.19
N ASN A 146 19.93 -8.42 -7.98
CA ASN A 146 19.87 -7.39 -9.00
C ASN A 146 21.26 -6.75 -9.22
N PRO A 147 21.99 -7.09 -10.30
CA PRO A 147 23.31 -6.50 -10.58
C PRO A 147 23.28 -4.97 -10.79
N TYR A 148 22.10 -4.35 -10.92
CA TYR A 148 21.93 -2.90 -11.06
C TYR A 148 21.61 -2.17 -9.73
N ALA A 149 21.31 -2.89 -8.64
CA ALA A 149 20.95 -2.26 -7.36
C ALA A 149 22.14 -1.56 -6.67
N LYS A 150 23.39 -1.96 -6.97
CA LYS A 150 24.60 -1.30 -6.45
C LYS A 150 24.83 0.11 -7.00
N LEU A 151 24.12 0.53 -8.05
CA LEU A 151 24.31 1.85 -8.67
C LEU A 151 23.38 2.94 -8.10
N SER A 152 22.21 2.58 -7.54
CA SER A 152 21.28 3.60 -7.01
C SER A 152 21.65 4.09 -5.61
N THR A 153 22.31 3.27 -4.79
CA THR A 153 22.71 3.64 -3.42
C THR A 153 23.75 4.77 -3.39
N ALA A 154 24.42 5.06 -4.51
CA ALA A 154 25.34 6.18 -4.64
C ALA A 154 24.65 7.52 -4.96
N LEU A 155 23.38 7.52 -5.38
CA LEU A 155 22.62 8.74 -5.75
C LEU A 155 21.68 9.25 -4.65
N ASP A 156 21.25 8.39 -3.72
CA ASP A 156 20.26 8.75 -2.69
C ASP A 156 20.86 9.42 -1.44
N ALA A 157 22.17 9.68 -1.41
CA ALA A 157 22.84 10.40 -0.32
C ALA A 157 22.71 11.94 -0.40
N SER A 158 21.78 12.48 -1.20
CA SER A 158 21.61 13.93 -1.41
C SER A 158 20.16 14.41 -1.47
N ILE A 159 19.24 13.75 -0.76
CA ILE A 159 17.89 14.30 -0.50
C ILE A 159 17.61 14.29 1.00
#